data_AF-A0A453BWZ7-F1
#
_entry.id   AF-A0A453BWZ7-F1
#
_cell.length_a   1.000
_cell.length_b   1.000
_cell.length_c   1.000
_cell.angle_alpha   90.00
_cell.angle_beta   90.00
_cell.angle_gamma   90.00
#
_symmetry.space_group_name_H-M   'P 1'
#
loop_
_entity.id
_entity.type
_entity.pdbx_description
1 polymer ?
#
loop_
_entity_poly.entity_id
_entity_poly.type
_entity_poly.pdbx_seq_one_letter_code
_entity_poly.pdbx_strand_id
1 'polypeptide(L)'
;SFLPAMNHSPWEGVTIADFVMPFFLFIVGVALALAYKRVPDKLDATRKATLRALKLFCVGLVLQGGFFHGVRSLTFGVDITQIRLMGILQRIAIAYLVTALCQIWLKGDDDVDSGLDLIKRYRYQLLAGLLITITYMVLLYGTYVPDWEYRISGPGSTEKTFTVKCGVRGDSGPGCNAVGMIDRKILGIQHLYGRPVYARSQQCSIDSPQNGPLPPDAPSWCQAPFDPEGLLSSVMAIVTCLIGLQYGHIIVHFQVKCLLSIW
;
A
#
# COMPACT_ATOMS: atom_id res chain seq x y z
N SER A 1 7.11 22.16 12.17
CA SER A 1 7.24 20.91 12.96
C SER A 1 8.67 20.81 13.49
N PHE A 2 8.85 20.48 14.77
CA PHE A 2 10.13 20.61 15.50
C PHE A 2 11.23 19.61 15.03
N LEU A 3 10.89 18.61 14.21
CA LEU A 3 11.83 17.69 13.55
C LEU A 3 11.37 17.40 12.11
N PRO A 4 11.97 18.03 11.08
CA PRO A 4 11.60 17.83 9.68
C PRO A 4 11.73 16.37 9.21
N ALA A 5 12.67 15.61 9.80
CA ALA A 5 12.96 14.22 9.47
C ALA A 5 11.83 13.23 9.81
N MET A 6 10.87 13.61 10.66
CA MET A 6 9.75 12.74 11.05
C MET A 6 8.50 12.89 10.16
N ASN A 7 8.57 13.68 9.09
CA ASN A 7 7.44 13.84 8.17
C ASN A 7 7.76 13.24 6.81
N HIS A 8 6.74 12.76 6.11
CA HIS A 8 6.87 12.21 4.76
C HIS A 8 7.34 13.29 3.78
N SER A 9 8.09 12.90 2.74
CA SER A 9 8.35 13.77 1.60
C SER A 9 7.02 14.16 0.93
N PRO A 10 6.88 15.38 0.38
CA PRO A 10 5.63 15.77 -0.27
C PRO A 10 5.26 14.88 -1.46
N TRP A 11 6.23 14.52 -2.29
CA TRP A 11 6.01 13.62 -3.43
C TRP A 11 7.30 12.91 -3.81
N GLU A 12 8.27 13.69 -4.31
CA GLU A 12 9.62 13.20 -4.61
C GLU A 12 10.52 13.30 -3.38
N GLY A 13 11.43 12.33 -3.24
CA GLY A 13 12.39 12.23 -2.14
C GLY A 13 11.99 11.20 -1.09
N VAL A 14 12.88 10.96 -0.14
CA VAL A 14 12.71 9.95 0.91
C VAL A 14 13.12 10.52 2.27
N THR A 15 12.30 10.25 3.29
CA THR A 15 12.57 10.55 4.69
C THR A 15 12.52 9.28 5.54
N ILE A 16 12.89 9.39 6.82
CA ILE A 16 12.88 8.23 7.75
C ILE A 16 11.46 7.65 7.89
N ALA A 17 10.44 8.52 7.86
CA ALA A 17 9.05 8.09 7.96
C ALA A 17 8.62 7.17 6.80
N ASP A 18 9.17 7.37 5.61
CA ASP A 18 8.82 6.60 4.41
C ASP A 18 9.29 5.14 4.49
N PHE A 19 10.32 4.85 5.29
CA PHE A 19 10.86 3.50 5.46
C PHE A 19 10.07 2.62 6.43
N VAL A 20 9.25 3.20 7.30
CA VAL A 20 8.53 2.46 8.36
C VAL A 20 7.64 1.37 7.78
N MET A 21 6.85 1.70 6.76
CA MET A 21 5.88 0.76 6.18
C MET A 21 6.56 -0.38 5.38
N PRO A 22 7.55 -0.11 4.50
CA PRO A 22 8.33 -1.17 3.86
C PRO A 22 8.99 -2.13 4.86
N PHE A 23 9.64 -1.63 5.91
CA PHE A 23 10.27 -2.49 6.91
C PHE A 23 9.25 -3.32 7.69
N PHE A 24 8.11 -2.73 8.04
CA PHE A 24 7.03 -3.46 8.69
C PHE A 24 6.54 -4.64 7.83
N LEU A 25 6.26 -4.40 6.55
CA LEU A 25 5.82 -5.45 5.61
C LEU A 25 6.89 -6.51 5.38
N PHE A 26 8.16 -6.11 5.31
CA PHE A 26 9.28 -7.04 5.25
C PHE A 26 9.29 -7.99 6.46
N ILE A 27 9.16 -7.45 7.68
CA ILE A 27 9.12 -8.26 8.90
C ILE A 27 7.89 -9.17 8.94
N VAL A 28 6.73 -8.70 8.47
CA VAL A 28 5.52 -9.55 8.31
C VAL A 28 5.81 -10.75 7.40
N GLY A 29 6.53 -10.52 6.29
CA GLY A 29 7.00 -11.58 5.41
C GLY A 29 7.91 -12.58 6.10
N VAL A 30 8.94 -12.11 6.82
CA VAL A 30 9.85 -12.95 7.59
C VAL A 30 9.07 -13.79 8.61
N ALA A 31 8.11 -13.19 9.33
CA ALA A 31 7.28 -13.87 10.31
C ALA A 31 6.40 -14.96 9.68
N LEU A 32 5.92 -14.78 8.44
CA LEU A 32 5.14 -15.79 7.71
C LEU A 32 5.96 -17.05 7.41
N ALA A 33 7.23 -16.90 7.03
CA ALA A 33 8.12 -18.04 6.81
C ALA A 33 8.34 -18.87 8.08
N LEU A 34 8.43 -18.20 9.24
CA LEU A 34 8.56 -18.85 10.54
C LEU A 34 7.25 -19.54 10.97
N ALA A 35 6.12 -18.82 10.87
CA ALA A 35 4.81 -19.32 11.30
C ALA A 35 4.32 -20.52 10.47
N TYR A 36 4.56 -20.51 9.16
CA TYR A 36 4.16 -21.57 8.24
C TYR A 36 5.34 -22.50 7.87
N LYS A 37 6.30 -22.69 8.78
CA LYS A 37 7.40 -23.66 8.60
C LYS A 37 6.88 -25.08 8.37
N ARG A 38 5.88 -25.49 9.16
CA ARG A 38 5.16 -26.76 9.04
C ARG A 38 3.67 -26.48 8.90
N VAL A 39 3.07 -26.95 7.82
CA VAL A 39 1.64 -26.80 7.54
C VAL A 39 1.04 -28.20 7.42
N PRO A 40 0.42 -28.72 8.51
CA PRO A 40 -0.14 -30.07 8.49
C PRO A 40 -1.38 -30.15 7.59
N ASP A 41 -2.22 -29.12 7.59
CA ASP A 41 -3.38 -28.99 6.71
C ASP A 41 -3.38 -27.60 6.04
N LYS A 42 -3.30 -27.60 4.70
CA LYS A 42 -3.29 -26.39 3.88
C LYS A 42 -4.63 -25.65 3.92
N LEU A 43 -5.75 -26.37 4.03
CA LEU A 43 -7.08 -25.78 4.03
C LEU A 43 -7.35 -25.06 5.35
N ASP A 44 -7.09 -25.71 6.49
CA ASP A 44 -7.21 -25.07 7.80
C ASP A 44 -6.27 -23.87 7.95
N ALA A 45 -5.02 -23.99 7.48
CA ALA A 45 -4.07 -22.88 7.45
C ALA A 45 -4.59 -21.70 6.61
N THR A 46 -5.16 -21.97 5.43
CA THR A 46 -5.75 -20.96 4.55
C THR A 46 -6.95 -20.27 5.19
N ARG A 47 -7.84 -21.05 5.84
CA ARG A 47 -8.99 -20.52 6.57
C ARG A 47 -8.56 -19.58 7.69
N LYS A 48 -7.58 -19.98 8.50
CA LYS A 48 -7.02 -19.16 9.59
C LYS A 48 -6.39 -17.87 9.06
N ALA A 49 -5.60 -17.96 8.00
CA ALA A 49 -5.01 -16.79 7.34
C ALA A 49 -6.08 -15.81 6.84
N THR A 50 -7.10 -16.33 6.15
CA THR A 50 -8.20 -15.55 5.59
C THR A 50 -9.01 -14.87 6.68
N LEU A 51 -9.37 -15.58 7.76
CA LEU A 51 -10.10 -14.99 8.90
C LEU A 51 -9.29 -13.91 9.60
N ARG A 52 -7.97 -14.07 9.72
CA ARG A 52 -7.09 -13.04 10.29
C ARG A 52 -7.04 -11.80 9.40
N ALA A 53 -6.86 -11.98 8.09
CA ALA A 53 -6.86 -10.89 7.12
C ALA A 53 -8.20 -10.15 7.12
N LEU A 54 -9.32 -10.87 7.13
CA LEU A 54 -10.67 -10.29 7.18
C LEU A 54 -10.90 -9.48 8.47
N LYS A 55 -10.52 -10.02 9.64
CA LYS A 55 -10.60 -9.28 10.90
C LYS A 55 -9.79 -7.99 10.84
N LEU A 56 -8.56 -8.04 10.33
CA LEU A 56 -7.71 -6.86 10.21
C LEU A 56 -8.29 -5.83 9.23
N PHE A 57 -8.84 -6.29 8.11
CA PHE A 57 -9.49 -5.45 7.11
C PHE A 57 -10.73 -4.74 7.69
N CYS A 58 -11.60 -5.48 8.38
CA CYS A 58 -12.78 -4.92 9.04
C CYS A 58 -12.40 -3.90 10.13
N VAL A 59 -11.39 -4.20 10.96
CA VAL A 59 -10.88 -3.25 11.95
C VAL A 59 -10.33 -1.99 11.27
N GLY A 60 -9.64 -2.14 10.13
CA GLY A 60 -9.18 -1.02 9.31
C GLY A 60 -10.33 -0.12 8.85
N LEU A 61 -11.38 -0.71 8.29
CA LEU A 61 -12.57 0.03 7.88
C LEU A 61 -13.27 0.73 9.06
N VAL A 62 -13.32 0.12 10.24
CA VAL A 62 -13.93 0.76 11.42
C VAL A 62 -13.10 1.96 11.90
N LEU A 63 -11.77 1.83 11.94
CA LEU A 63 -10.87 2.88 12.41
C LEU A 63 -10.75 4.04 11.43
N GLN A 64 -10.75 3.76 10.13
CA GLN A 64 -10.48 4.73 9.08
C GLN A 64 -11.75 5.27 8.41
N GLY A 65 -12.80 4.47 8.39
CA GLY A 65 -14.02 4.67 7.62
C GLY A 65 -15.08 5.55 8.28
N GLY A 66 -14.66 6.59 9.00
CA GLY A 66 -15.58 7.65 9.38
C GLY A 66 -16.58 7.33 10.50
N PHE A 67 -16.45 6.21 11.23
CA PHE A 67 -17.27 5.95 12.43
C PHE A 67 -17.16 7.07 13.49
N PHE A 68 -16.08 7.87 13.43
CA PHE A 68 -15.81 8.98 14.36
C PHE A 68 -15.65 10.34 13.65
N HIS A 69 -16.38 10.60 12.57
CA HIS A 69 -16.50 11.96 12.06
C HIS A 69 -17.55 12.73 12.89
N GLY A 70 -17.14 13.80 13.59
CA GLY A 70 -18.05 14.62 14.39
C GLY A 70 -17.76 14.72 15.89
N VAL A 71 -16.51 14.60 16.35
CA VAL A 71 -16.20 14.92 17.78
C VAL A 71 -16.55 16.39 18.16
N ARG A 72 -16.80 17.25 17.15
CA ARG A 72 -17.22 18.65 17.30
C ARG A 72 -18.66 18.94 16.85
N SER A 73 -19.35 17.98 16.23
CA SER A 73 -20.74 18.10 15.79
C SER A 73 -21.47 16.84 16.22
N LEU A 74 -22.42 16.97 17.15
CA LEU A 74 -23.20 15.90 17.81
C LEU A 74 -23.99 14.94 16.88
N THR A 75 -23.69 14.93 15.59
CA THR A 75 -24.20 14.00 14.58
C THR A 75 -23.28 12.76 14.51
N PHE A 76 -23.58 11.76 15.33
CA PHE A 76 -23.00 10.43 15.17
C PHE A 76 -23.67 9.74 13.98
N GLY A 77 -22.92 9.52 12.89
CA GLY A 77 -23.46 8.90 11.68
C GLY A 77 -22.36 8.35 10.77
N VAL A 78 -22.66 7.24 10.09
CA VAL A 78 -21.77 6.65 9.08
C VAL A 78 -22.11 7.28 7.73
N ASP A 79 -21.26 8.19 7.23
CA ASP A 79 -21.37 8.65 5.86
C ASP A 79 -20.72 7.65 4.92
N ILE A 80 -21.53 6.68 4.47
CA ILE A 80 -21.12 5.64 3.54
C ILE A 80 -20.60 6.24 2.22
N THR A 81 -21.01 7.46 1.87
CA THR A 81 -20.63 8.09 0.60
C THR A 81 -19.21 8.66 0.60
N GLN A 82 -18.62 8.93 1.77
CA GLN A 82 -17.27 9.50 1.91
C GLN A 82 -16.30 8.59 2.66
N ILE A 83 -16.66 7.30 2.81
CA ILE A 83 -15.83 6.35 3.56
C ILE A 83 -14.51 6.07 2.84
N ARG A 84 -13.38 6.23 3.51
CA ARG A 84 -12.08 5.84 2.94
C ARG A 84 -11.95 4.31 2.94
N LEU A 85 -11.94 3.71 1.75
CA LEU A 85 -11.96 2.25 1.59
C LEU A 85 -10.58 1.60 1.79
N MET A 86 -9.53 2.22 1.26
CA MET A 86 -8.16 1.73 1.34
C MET A 86 -7.33 2.49 2.37
N GLY A 87 -6.47 1.75 3.07
CA GLY A 87 -5.61 2.30 4.10
C GLY A 87 -4.55 1.32 4.57
N ILE A 88 -3.80 1.76 5.57
CA ILE A 88 -2.63 1.03 6.06
C ILE A 88 -3.00 -0.38 6.50
N LEU A 89 -4.10 -0.56 7.27
CA LEU A 89 -4.51 -1.87 7.77
C LEU A 89 -5.00 -2.79 6.64
N GLN A 90 -5.75 -2.24 5.69
CA GLN A 90 -6.28 -2.96 4.52
C GLN A 90 -5.14 -3.43 3.62
N ARG A 91 -4.15 -2.55 3.38
CA ARG A 91 -2.94 -2.88 2.64
C ARG A 91 -2.13 -3.97 3.33
N ILE A 92 -1.93 -3.89 4.65
CA ILE A 92 -1.27 -4.95 5.44
C ILE A 92 -2.06 -6.25 5.33
N ALA A 93 -3.39 -6.21 5.42
CA ALA A 93 -4.24 -7.39 5.33
C ALA A 93 -4.13 -8.08 3.96
N ILE A 94 -4.16 -7.31 2.87
CA ILE A 94 -3.98 -7.82 1.50
C ILE A 94 -2.58 -8.41 1.31
N ALA A 95 -1.54 -7.67 1.70
CA ALA A 95 -0.16 -8.13 1.60
C ALA A 95 0.11 -9.40 2.43
N TYR A 96 -0.41 -9.46 3.65
CA TYR A 96 -0.33 -10.64 4.51
C TYR A 96 -1.05 -11.84 3.87
N LEU A 97 -2.29 -11.66 3.39
CA LEU A 97 -3.10 -12.75 2.85
C LEU A 97 -2.46 -13.35 1.61
N VAL A 98 -2.06 -12.51 0.63
CA VAL A 98 -1.46 -12.99 -0.61
C VAL A 98 -0.14 -13.70 -0.33
N THR A 99 0.74 -13.12 0.49
CA THR A 99 2.02 -13.76 0.85
C THR A 99 1.82 -15.06 1.62
N ALA A 100 0.84 -15.13 2.53
CA ALA A 100 0.50 -16.36 3.25
C ALA A 100 -0.02 -17.44 2.30
N LEU A 101 -0.87 -17.09 1.32
CA LEU A 101 -1.34 -18.03 0.31
C LEU A 101 -0.18 -18.53 -0.57
N CYS A 102 0.71 -17.65 -1.01
CA CYS A 102 1.93 -18.04 -1.71
C CYS A 102 2.77 -19.02 -0.87
N GLN A 103 2.90 -18.77 0.43
CA GLN A 103 3.66 -19.64 1.33
C GLN A 103 3.01 -21.02 1.52
N ILE A 104 1.69 -21.09 1.61
CA ILE A 104 0.95 -22.35 1.85
C ILE A 104 0.89 -23.21 0.57
N TRP A 105 0.66 -22.56 -0.58
CA TRP A 105 0.32 -23.25 -1.83
C TRP A 105 1.49 -23.41 -2.81
N LEU A 106 2.43 -22.46 -2.85
CA LEU A 106 3.52 -22.44 -3.83
C LEU A 106 4.85 -22.97 -3.28
N LYS A 107 4.86 -23.51 -2.05
CA LYS A 107 6.04 -24.15 -1.46
C LYS A 107 6.31 -25.50 -2.14
N GLY A 108 7.51 -25.66 -2.70
CA GLY A 108 7.99 -26.92 -3.26
C GLY A 108 8.32 -27.98 -2.20
N ASP A 109 8.33 -29.23 -2.64
CA ASP A 109 8.65 -30.40 -1.81
C ASP A 109 10.14 -30.83 -1.92
N ASP A 110 10.93 -30.07 -2.68
CA ASP A 110 12.35 -30.36 -2.90
C ASP A 110 13.15 -30.34 -1.58
N ASP A 111 14.06 -31.30 -1.42
CA ASP A 111 14.99 -31.31 -0.30
C ASP A 111 16.04 -30.20 -0.43
N VAL A 112 16.55 -29.70 0.71
CA VAL A 112 17.38 -28.49 0.74
C VAL A 112 18.74 -28.76 1.39
N ASP A 113 19.69 -29.19 0.56
CA ASP A 113 21.09 -29.39 0.97
C ASP A 113 21.97 -28.17 0.68
N SER A 114 21.69 -27.43 -0.40
CA SER A 114 22.47 -26.27 -0.82
C SER A 114 21.62 -24.99 -0.95
N GLY A 115 22.27 -23.83 -1.09
CA GLY A 115 21.59 -22.57 -1.35
C GLY A 115 20.84 -22.55 -2.71
N LEU A 116 21.33 -23.30 -3.70
CA LEU A 116 20.64 -23.44 -4.99
C LEU A 116 19.34 -24.25 -4.86
N ASP A 117 19.33 -25.25 -3.99
CA ASP A 117 18.13 -26.06 -3.75
C ASP A 117 17.07 -25.29 -2.96
N LEU A 118 17.49 -24.31 -2.14
CA LEU A 118 16.57 -23.34 -1.54
C LEU A 118 15.85 -22.51 -2.62
N ILE A 119 16.58 -22.04 -3.63
CA ILE A 119 15.99 -21.29 -4.76
C ILE A 119 15.04 -22.19 -5.56
N LYS A 120 15.42 -23.44 -5.85
CA LYS A 120 14.54 -24.40 -6.54
C LYS A 120 13.25 -24.63 -5.77
N ARG A 121 13.33 -24.83 -4.45
CA ARG A 121 12.19 -25.08 -3.58
C ARG A 121 11.18 -23.94 -3.56
N TYR A 122 11.65 -22.69 -3.63
CA TYR A 122 10.80 -21.50 -3.58
C TYR A 122 10.65 -20.78 -4.93
N ARG A 123 11.03 -21.43 -6.05
CA ARG A 123 11.01 -20.82 -7.40
C ARG A 123 9.64 -20.28 -7.82
N TYR A 124 8.56 -20.94 -7.43
CA TYR A 124 7.20 -20.48 -7.78
C TYR A 124 6.80 -19.23 -7.01
N GLN A 125 7.31 -19.03 -5.78
CA GLN A 125 7.12 -17.80 -5.04
C GLN A 125 7.92 -16.64 -5.66
N LEU A 126 9.16 -16.91 -6.08
CA LEU A 126 9.99 -15.95 -6.81
C LEU A 126 9.36 -15.55 -8.14
N LEU A 127 8.86 -16.53 -8.91
CA LEU A 127 8.14 -16.29 -10.16
C LEU A 127 6.87 -15.46 -9.91
N ALA A 128 6.09 -15.77 -8.88
CA ALA A 128 4.92 -14.97 -8.51
C ALA A 128 5.29 -13.52 -8.19
N GLY A 129 6.33 -13.30 -7.38
CA GLY A 129 6.85 -11.95 -7.08
C GLY A 129 7.30 -11.20 -8.33
N LEU A 130 8.00 -11.88 -9.25
CA LEU A 130 8.43 -11.31 -10.52
C LEU A 130 7.23 -10.93 -11.40
N LEU A 131 6.26 -11.82 -11.57
CA LEU A 131 5.06 -11.55 -12.37
C LEU A 131 4.23 -10.39 -11.80
N ILE A 132 4.09 -10.33 -10.47
CA ILE A 132 3.42 -9.22 -9.79
C ILE A 132 4.15 -7.90 -10.05
N THR A 133 5.48 -7.90 -9.95
CA THR A 133 6.31 -6.71 -10.19
C THR A 133 6.25 -6.25 -11.64
N ILE A 134 6.32 -7.18 -12.61
CA ILE A 134 6.17 -6.87 -14.03
C ILE A 134 4.77 -6.29 -14.30
N THR A 135 3.74 -6.91 -13.76
CA THR A 135 2.35 -6.42 -13.90
C THR A 135 2.21 -5.01 -13.33
N TYR A 136 2.79 -4.74 -12.16
CA TYR A 136 2.82 -3.40 -11.57
C TYR A 136 3.50 -2.39 -12.50
N MET A 137 4.69 -2.71 -13.02
CA MET A 137 5.43 -1.81 -13.93
C MET A 137 4.67 -1.55 -15.23
N VAL A 138 4.05 -2.58 -15.80
CA VAL A 138 3.20 -2.46 -16.99
C VAL A 138 1.99 -1.57 -16.71
N LEU A 139 1.33 -1.72 -15.56
CA LEU A 139 0.20 -0.86 -15.20
C LEU A 139 0.65 0.59 -14.93
N LEU A 140 1.76 0.78 -14.23
CA LEU A 140 2.29 2.09 -13.86
C LEU A 140 2.68 2.91 -15.10
N TYR A 141 3.43 2.32 -16.02
CA TYR A 141 3.95 3.04 -17.20
C TYR A 141 3.08 2.88 -18.45
N GLY A 142 2.35 1.77 -18.56
CA GLY A 142 1.56 1.44 -19.74
C GLY A 142 0.15 2.03 -19.72
N THR A 143 -0.41 2.39 -18.57
CA THR A 143 -1.78 2.93 -18.49
C THR A 143 -1.84 4.37 -18.99
N TYR A 144 -2.80 4.67 -19.86
CA TYR A 144 -3.10 6.04 -20.28
C TYR A 144 -3.97 6.76 -19.28
N VAL A 145 -3.52 7.95 -18.86
CA VAL A 145 -4.25 8.79 -17.91
C VAL A 145 -4.92 9.93 -18.68
N PRO A 146 -6.26 9.86 -18.87
CA PRO A 146 -7.00 10.93 -19.52
C PRO A 146 -7.12 12.15 -18.59
N ASP A 147 -7.51 13.27 -19.19
CA ASP A 147 -7.99 14.43 -18.43
C ASP A 147 -9.14 14.02 -17.50
N TRP A 148 -9.21 14.66 -16.35
CA TRP A 148 -10.20 14.32 -15.33
C TRP A 148 -10.62 15.54 -14.53
N GLU A 149 -11.76 15.44 -13.84
CA GLU A 149 -12.31 16.52 -13.04
C GLU A 149 -12.70 16.04 -11.65
N TYR A 150 -12.70 16.96 -10.70
CA TYR A 150 -13.19 16.71 -9.34
C TYR A 150 -13.85 17.96 -8.77
N ARG A 151 -14.70 17.74 -7.76
CA ARG A 151 -15.48 18.79 -7.12
C ARG A 151 -15.08 18.95 -5.66
N ILE A 152 -15.03 20.19 -5.20
CA ILE A 152 -14.80 20.54 -3.80
C ILE A 152 -15.93 21.47 -3.34
N SER A 153 -16.48 21.19 -2.17
CA SER A 153 -17.45 22.06 -1.50
C SER A 153 -16.73 23.22 -0.84
N GLY A 154 -16.96 24.45 -1.32
CA GLY A 154 -16.44 25.68 -0.74
C GLY A 154 -17.27 26.18 0.45
N PRO A 155 -16.79 27.24 1.15
CA PRO A 155 -17.58 27.93 2.16
C PRO A 155 -18.90 28.46 1.56
N GLY A 156 -20.03 28.15 2.19
CA GLY A 156 -21.35 28.63 1.74
C GLY A 156 -21.98 27.83 0.58
N SER A 157 -21.80 26.49 0.57
CA SER A 157 -22.42 25.54 -0.39
C SER A 157 -22.16 25.81 -1.88
N THR A 158 -21.09 26.53 -2.23
CA THR A 158 -20.66 26.67 -3.61
C THR A 158 -19.75 25.50 -4.01
N GLU A 159 -20.19 24.67 -4.95
CA GLU A 159 -19.35 23.62 -5.54
C GLU A 159 -18.40 24.23 -6.58
N LYS A 160 -17.08 24.03 -6.38
CA LYS A 160 -16.07 24.38 -7.38
C LYS A 160 -15.63 23.10 -8.10
N THR A 161 -15.71 23.13 -9.42
CA THR A 161 -15.21 22.04 -10.28
C THR A 161 -13.82 22.41 -10.79
N PHE A 162 -12.86 21.51 -10.60
CA PHE A 162 -11.49 21.65 -11.08
C PHE A 162 -11.23 20.59 -12.16
N THR A 163 -10.62 21.02 -13.26
CA THR A 163 -10.20 20.13 -14.35
C THR A 163 -8.68 19.99 -14.33
N VAL A 164 -8.21 18.75 -14.33
CA VAL A 164 -6.79 18.40 -14.40
C VAL A 164 -6.49 17.87 -15.79
N LYS A 165 -5.54 18.52 -16.47
CA LYS A 165 -5.07 18.16 -17.81
C LYS A 165 -3.90 17.19 -17.69
N CYS A 166 -4.04 16.01 -18.28
CA CYS A 166 -3.06 14.94 -18.25
C CYS A 166 -2.71 14.49 -19.67
N GLY A 167 -3.53 13.64 -20.28
CA GLY A 167 -3.32 13.18 -21.66
C GLY A 167 -2.01 12.42 -21.89
N VAL A 168 -1.48 11.74 -20.86
CA VAL A 168 -0.12 11.15 -20.84
C VAL A 168 -0.11 9.69 -20.40
N ARG A 169 1.01 8.99 -20.67
CA ARG A 169 1.35 7.66 -20.14
C ARG A 169 2.66 7.76 -19.35
N GLY A 170 2.78 6.98 -18.28
CA GLY A 170 4.03 6.88 -17.51
C GLY A 170 4.46 8.13 -16.76
N ASP A 171 3.55 9.09 -16.57
CA ASP A 171 3.79 10.23 -15.69
C ASP A 171 3.83 9.76 -14.23
N SER A 172 4.87 10.15 -13.49
CA SER A 172 5.02 9.84 -12.06
C SER A 172 4.54 10.99 -11.16
N GLY A 173 4.01 12.08 -11.73
CA GLY A 173 3.56 13.25 -11.00
C GLY A 173 2.26 13.02 -10.22
N PRO A 174 1.96 13.84 -9.21
CA PRO A 174 0.82 13.65 -8.32
C PRO A 174 -0.55 13.73 -9.00
N GLY A 175 -0.68 14.55 -10.04
CA GLY A 175 -1.96 14.78 -10.74
C GLY A 175 -2.28 13.75 -11.84
N CYS A 176 -1.26 13.17 -12.48
CA CYS A 176 -1.41 12.42 -13.73
C CYS A 176 -0.81 11.02 -13.71
N ASN A 177 -0.44 10.50 -12.53
CA ASN A 177 0.03 9.12 -12.39
C ASN A 177 -1.09 8.07 -12.53
N ALA A 178 -0.68 6.88 -12.99
CA ALA A 178 -1.56 5.74 -13.20
C ALA A 178 -2.15 5.16 -11.89
N VAL A 179 -1.40 5.22 -10.78
CA VAL A 179 -1.86 4.72 -9.46
C VAL A 179 -3.13 5.45 -9.05
N GLY A 180 -3.07 6.78 -8.99
CA GLY A 180 -4.19 7.64 -8.65
C GLY A 180 -5.32 7.54 -9.67
N MET A 181 -5.03 7.33 -10.96
CA MET A 181 -6.08 7.11 -11.97
C MET A 181 -6.89 5.85 -11.69
N ILE A 182 -6.21 4.73 -11.41
CA ILE A 182 -6.85 3.45 -11.11
C ILE A 182 -7.67 3.56 -9.83
N ASP A 183 -7.12 4.19 -8.80
CA ASP A 183 -7.83 4.38 -7.53
C ASP A 183 -9.08 5.25 -7.70
N ARG A 184 -8.99 6.37 -8.44
CA ARG A 184 -10.16 7.22 -8.76
C ARG A 184 -11.24 6.47 -9.53
N LYS A 185 -10.85 5.59 -10.46
CA LYS A 185 -11.80 4.85 -11.31
C LYS A 185 -12.48 3.69 -10.57
N ILE A 186 -11.73 2.96 -9.74
CA ILE A 186 -12.23 1.76 -9.06
C ILE A 186 -12.87 2.11 -7.72
N LEU A 187 -12.18 2.90 -6.89
CA LEU A 187 -12.66 3.27 -5.56
C LEU A 187 -13.65 4.43 -5.63
N GLY A 188 -13.50 5.33 -6.60
CA GLY A 188 -14.25 6.58 -6.67
C GLY A 188 -13.54 7.72 -5.92
N ILE A 189 -13.64 8.94 -6.46
CA ILE A 189 -12.92 10.13 -5.96
C ILE A 189 -13.28 10.44 -4.50
N GLN A 190 -14.54 10.22 -4.12
CA GLN A 190 -15.08 10.45 -2.79
C GLN A 190 -14.55 9.48 -1.71
N HIS A 191 -13.99 8.35 -2.11
CA HIS A 191 -13.44 7.34 -1.21
C HIS A 191 -11.91 7.45 -1.04
N LEU A 192 -11.30 8.45 -1.67
CA LEU A 192 -9.87 8.73 -1.58
C LEU A 192 -9.54 9.66 -0.41
N TYR A 193 -8.28 9.66 -0.02
CA TYR A 193 -7.82 10.53 1.06
C TYR A 193 -7.78 12.00 0.63
N GLY A 194 -8.59 12.83 1.29
CA GLY A 194 -8.75 14.26 0.94
C GLY A 194 -7.65 15.21 1.45
N ARG A 195 -6.61 14.71 2.12
CA ARG A 195 -5.49 15.53 2.64
C ARG A 195 -4.14 14.98 2.17
N PRO A 196 -3.87 14.98 0.86
CA PRO A 196 -2.66 14.37 0.33
C PRO A 196 -1.39 15.06 0.83
N VAL A 197 -0.32 14.28 1.00
CA VAL A 197 0.97 14.81 1.47
C VAL A 197 1.60 15.77 0.45
N TYR A 198 1.34 15.58 -0.84
CA TYR A 198 1.84 16.46 -1.91
C TYR A 198 1.28 17.87 -1.87
N ALA A 199 0.23 18.14 -1.08
CA ALA A 199 -0.24 19.51 -0.85
C ALA A 199 0.87 20.38 -0.22
N ARG A 200 1.89 19.77 0.38
CA ARG A 200 3.09 20.41 0.93
C ARG A 200 4.20 20.65 -0.09
N SER A 201 4.00 20.28 -1.35
CA SER A 201 4.98 20.50 -2.41
C SER A 201 5.12 21.99 -2.72
N GLN A 202 6.25 22.40 -3.30
CA GLN A 202 6.52 23.78 -3.68
C GLN A 202 5.46 24.36 -4.63
N GLN A 203 4.83 23.52 -5.44
CA GLN A 203 3.79 23.92 -6.38
C GLN A 203 2.43 24.18 -5.69
N CYS A 204 2.23 23.63 -4.49
CA CYS A 204 0.93 23.65 -3.81
C CYS A 204 0.94 24.42 -2.48
N SER A 205 2.11 24.78 -1.95
CA SER A 205 2.26 25.48 -0.67
C SER A 205 3.36 26.53 -0.74
N ILE A 206 3.01 27.78 -0.43
CA ILE A 206 3.97 28.89 -0.29
C ILE A 206 5.00 28.60 0.82
N ASP A 207 4.59 27.88 1.87
CA ASP A 207 5.43 27.53 3.01
C ASP A 207 6.09 26.14 2.87
N SER A 208 6.22 25.62 1.65
CA SER A 208 6.82 24.30 1.40
C SER A 208 8.19 24.16 2.10
N PRO A 209 8.47 23.05 2.83
CA PRO A 209 7.74 21.78 2.83
C PRO A 209 6.67 21.66 3.92
N GLN A 210 6.25 22.77 4.53
CA GLN A 210 5.12 22.81 5.46
C GLN A 210 3.80 23.05 4.71
N ASN A 211 2.68 22.78 5.39
CA ASN A 211 1.37 23.20 4.89
C ASN A 211 1.28 24.71 4.99
N GLY A 212 0.89 25.35 3.89
CA GLY A 212 0.71 26.77 3.77
C GLY A 212 -0.41 27.08 2.77
N PRO A 213 -0.70 28.35 2.51
CA PRO A 213 -1.66 28.76 1.50
C PRO A 213 -1.21 28.34 0.09
N LEU A 214 -2.18 28.16 -0.81
CA LEU A 214 -1.93 27.86 -2.22
C LEU A 214 -1.27 29.06 -2.91
N PRO A 215 -0.19 28.84 -3.68
CA PRO A 215 0.36 29.85 -4.58
C PRO A 215 -0.69 30.36 -5.59
N PRO A 216 -0.61 31.62 -6.07
CA PRO A 216 -1.56 32.16 -7.05
C PRO A 216 -1.62 31.38 -8.38
N ASP A 217 -0.53 30.72 -8.74
CA ASP A 217 -0.29 29.92 -9.94
C ASP A 217 -0.35 28.41 -9.68
N ALA A 218 -0.95 28.00 -8.55
CA ALA A 218 -1.00 26.60 -8.15
C ALA A 218 -1.74 25.72 -9.20
N PRO A 219 -1.17 24.55 -9.56
CA PRO A 219 -1.84 23.60 -10.43
C PRO A 219 -3.20 23.14 -9.91
N SER A 220 -4.13 22.84 -10.83
CA SER A 220 -5.49 22.41 -10.48
C SER A 220 -5.56 21.09 -9.70
N TRP A 221 -4.51 20.26 -9.73
CA TRP A 221 -4.44 19.02 -8.95
C TRP A 221 -3.97 19.22 -7.50
N CYS A 222 -3.52 20.41 -7.08
CA CYS A 222 -2.99 20.61 -5.73
C CYS A 222 -3.98 20.30 -4.59
N GLN A 223 -5.29 20.38 -4.87
CA GLN A 223 -6.36 20.09 -3.92
C GLN A 223 -7.08 18.77 -4.24
N ALA A 224 -6.58 18.00 -5.20
CA ALA A 224 -7.14 16.71 -5.54
C ALA A 224 -7.04 15.73 -4.37
N PRO A 225 -7.98 14.81 -4.19
CA PRO A 225 -7.80 13.70 -3.27
C PRO A 225 -6.87 12.64 -3.91
N PHE A 226 -6.06 11.99 -3.08
CA PHE A 226 -5.13 10.95 -3.53
C PHE A 226 -4.84 9.98 -2.39
N ASP A 227 -4.89 8.68 -2.67
CA ASP A 227 -4.67 7.65 -1.66
C ASP A 227 -3.30 6.95 -1.86
N PRO A 228 -2.30 7.21 -1.00
CA PRO A 228 -1.00 6.52 -1.08
C PRO A 228 -1.10 5.03 -0.73
N GLU A 229 -2.18 4.59 -0.09
CA GLU A 229 -2.42 3.21 0.31
C GLU A 229 -3.44 2.51 -0.60
N GLY A 230 -3.69 3.06 -1.79
CA GLY A 230 -4.64 2.55 -2.77
C GLY A 230 -4.32 1.15 -3.34
N LEU A 231 -5.08 0.76 -4.36
CA LEU A 231 -5.07 -0.60 -4.91
C LEU A 231 -3.72 -0.94 -5.53
N LEU A 232 -3.23 -0.10 -6.46
CA LEU A 232 -1.98 -0.38 -7.16
C LEU A 232 -0.76 -0.23 -6.22
N SER A 233 -0.83 0.67 -5.22
CA SER A 233 0.19 0.79 -4.17
C SER A 233 0.24 -0.44 -3.24
N SER A 234 -0.90 -1.09 -3.02
CA SER A 234 -0.99 -2.35 -2.27
C SER A 234 -0.30 -3.52 -2.99
N VAL A 235 -0.18 -3.48 -4.32
CA VAL A 235 0.56 -4.48 -5.09
C VAL A 235 2.04 -4.50 -4.70
N MET A 236 2.68 -3.33 -4.57
CA MET A 236 4.07 -3.26 -4.11
C MET A 236 4.24 -3.66 -2.65
N ALA A 237 3.22 -3.52 -1.81
CA ALA A 237 3.27 -4.07 -0.46
C ALA A 237 3.32 -5.60 -0.44
N ILE A 238 2.61 -6.26 -1.35
CA ILE A 238 2.71 -7.72 -1.53
C ILE A 238 4.14 -8.09 -1.90
N VAL A 239 4.77 -7.39 -2.86
CA VAL A 239 6.16 -7.64 -3.27
C VAL A 239 7.13 -7.49 -2.10
N THR A 240 7.04 -6.40 -1.33
CA THR A 240 7.89 -6.21 -0.13
C THR A 240 7.70 -7.32 0.90
N CYS A 241 6.46 -7.77 1.11
CA CYS A 241 6.14 -8.88 2.00
C CYS A 241 6.72 -10.21 1.47
N LEU A 242 6.65 -10.47 0.15
CA LEU A 242 7.27 -11.64 -0.49
C LEU A 242 8.79 -11.62 -0.38
N ILE A 243 9.44 -10.45 -0.51
CA ILE A 243 10.89 -10.31 -0.28
C ILE A 243 11.22 -10.71 1.17
N GLY A 244 10.48 -10.20 2.14
CA GLY A 244 10.60 -10.60 3.55
C GLY A 244 10.43 -12.11 3.76
N LEU A 245 9.45 -12.71 3.07
CA LEU A 245 9.22 -14.16 3.11
C LEU A 245 10.47 -14.94 2.65
N GLN A 246 11.14 -14.52 1.58
CA GLN A 246 12.37 -15.16 1.09
C GLN A 246 13.50 -15.07 2.12
N TYR A 247 13.69 -13.91 2.75
CA TYR A 247 14.66 -13.77 3.85
C TYR A 247 14.33 -14.67 5.03
N GLY A 248 13.04 -14.81 5.37
CA GLY A 248 12.59 -15.74 6.39
C GLY A 248 12.94 -17.20 6.06
N HIS A 249 12.84 -17.63 4.79
CA HIS A 249 13.27 -18.96 4.38
C HIS A 249 14.76 -19.20 4.57
N ILE A 250 15.58 -18.20 4.25
CA ILE A 250 17.03 -18.23 4.48
C ILE A 250 17.31 -18.42 5.97
N ILE A 251 16.68 -17.61 6.84
CA ILE A 251 16.84 -17.69 8.30
C ILE A 251 16.46 -19.08 8.82
N VAL A 252 15.31 -19.62 8.40
CA VAL A 252 14.85 -20.96 8.81
C VAL A 252 15.84 -22.03 8.39
N HIS A 253 16.40 -21.94 7.19
CA HIS A 253 17.35 -22.92 6.69
C HIS A 253 18.65 -22.92 7.51
N PHE A 254 19.22 -21.73 7.79
CA PHE A 254 20.44 -21.61 8.58
C PHE A 254 20.25 -22.01 10.05
N GLN A 255 19.09 -21.71 10.65
CA GLN A 255 18.78 -22.19 12.00
C GLN A 255 18.77 -23.72 12.09
N VAL A 256 18.18 -24.40 11.10
CA VAL A 256 18.12 -25.87 11.08
C VAL A 256 19.51 -26.48 10.89
N LYS A 257 20.32 -25.94 9.98
CA LYS A 257 21.72 -26.41 9.77
C LYS A 257 22.61 -26.19 10.98
N CYS A 258 22.50 -25.03 11.63
CA CYS A 258 23.27 -24.74 12.84
C CYS A 258 22.91 -25.71 13.98
N LEU A 259 21.61 -25.96 14.20
CA LEU A 259 21.16 -26.98 15.16
C LEU A 259 21.72 -28.36 14.82
N LEU A 260 21.66 -28.81 13.56
CA LEU A 260 22.19 -30.11 13.15
C LEU A 260 23.72 -30.23 13.23
N SER A 261 24.47 -29.13 13.19
CA SER A 261 25.94 -29.14 13.32
C SER A 261 26.43 -29.19 14.78
N ILE A 262 25.53 -28.97 15.75
CA ILE A 262 25.83 -29.00 17.19
C ILE A 262 25.63 -30.42 17.77
N TRP A 263 24.90 -31.28 17.06
CA TRP A 263 24.64 -32.68 17.41
C TRP A 263 25.43 -33.63 16.51
#